data_AF-A0A428IUA5-F1
#
_entry.id   AF-A0A428IUA5-F1
#
_cell.length_a   1.000
_cell.length_b   1.000
_cell.length_c   1.000
_cell.angle_alpha   90.00
_cell.angle_beta   90.00
_cell.angle_gamma   90.00
#
_symmetry.space_group_name_H-M   'P 1'
#
loop_
_entity.id
_entity.type
_entity.pdbx_description
1 polymer ?
#
loop_
_entity_poly.entity_id
_entity_poly.type
_entity_poly.pdbx_seq_one_letter_code
_entity_poly.pdbx_strand_id
1 'polypeptide(L)'
;MFKAIRTIKKIKQLQKEMHAFSLAFLALQDMGLMPETERSKAKAQVIHDVSHMIKDVLDGKSVDEAVKRLNSEVKIEEVEKEDDSSRD
;
A
#
# COMPACT_ATOMS: atom_id res chain seq x y z
N MET A 1 20.35 15.43 -16.04
CA MET A 1 20.60 14.26 -15.16
C MET A 1 20.46 14.55 -13.66
N PHE A 2 20.99 15.65 -13.12
CA PHE A 2 20.89 15.96 -11.68
C PHE A 2 19.46 15.98 -11.10
N LYS A 3 18.47 16.52 -11.84
CA LYS A 3 17.06 16.52 -11.41
C LYS A 3 16.51 15.10 -11.26
N ALA A 4 16.73 14.23 -12.25
CA ALA A 4 16.29 12.83 -12.22
C ALA A 4 16.90 12.05 -11.05
N ILE A 5 18.22 12.17 -10.83
CA ILE A 5 18.91 11.51 -9.69
C ILE A 5 18.35 12.00 -8.35
N ARG A 6 18.09 13.31 -8.21
CA ARG A 6 17.48 13.87 -7.00
C ARG A 6 16.06 13.33 -6.79
N THR A 7 15.26 13.26 -7.85
CA THR A 7 13.91 12.70 -7.80
C THR A 7 13.94 11.23 -7.39
N ILE A 8 14.80 10.40 -8.00
CA ILE A 8 14.98 8.98 -7.64
C ILE A 8 15.37 8.84 -6.16
N LYS A 9 16.29 9.68 -5.66
CA LYS A 9 16.64 9.69 -4.22
C LYS A 9 15.43 10.00 -3.33
N LYS A 10 14.58 10.96 -3.71
CA LYS A 10 13.35 11.28 -2.97
C LYS A 10 12.33 10.14 -3.01
N ILE A 11 12.16 9.48 -4.15
CA ILE A 11 11.29 8.30 -4.27
C ILE A 11 11.81 7.15 -3.41
N LYS A 12 13.14 6.93 -3.35
CA LYS A 12 13.75 5.93 -2.46
C LYS A 12 13.56 6.28 -0.98
N GLN A 13 13.58 7.56 -0.62
CA GLN A 13 13.27 7.99 0.74
C GLN A 13 11.79 7.74 1.07
N LEU A 14 10.87 8.14 0.18
CA LEU A 14 9.44 7.88 0.31
C LEU A 14 9.14 6.38 0.49
N GLN A 15 9.77 5.52 -0.31
CA GLN A 15 9.65 4.07 -0.21
C GLN A 15 9.98 3.55 1.19
N LYS A 16 11.09 4.03 1.79
CA LYS A 16 11.51 3.65 3.14
C LYS A 16 10.55 4.14 4.22
N GLU A 17 10.08 5.38 4.09
CA GLU A 17 9.13 5.99 5.03
C GLU A 17 7.79 5.26 5.00
N MET A 18 7.27 4.93 3.82
CA MET A 18 6.05 4.13 3.67
C MET A 18 6.17 2.75 4.31
N HIS A 19 7.28 2.04 4.04
CA HIS A 19 7.53 0.72 4.61
C HIS A 19 7.69 0.76 6.14
N ALA A 20 8.42 1.75 6.66
CA ALA A 20 8.59 1.91 8.11
C ALA A 20 7.26 2.27 8.79
N PHE A 21 6.47 3.16 8.17
CA PHE A 21 5.17 3.56 8.69
C PHE A 21 4.19 2.39 8.73
N SER A 22 4.08 1.59 7.68
CA SER A 22 3.16 0.44 7.67
C SER A 22 3.53 -0.59 8.75
N LEU A 23 4.82 -0.90 8.92
CA LEU A 23 5.28 -1.79 9.99
C LEU A 23 5.03 -1.23 11.38
N ALA A 24 5.31 0.06 11.59
CA ALA A 24 5.04 0.72 12.87
C ALA A 24 3.55 0.73 13.19
N PHE A 25 2.70 0.99 12.20
CA PHE A 25 1.25 0.98 12.36
C PHE A 25 0.74 -0.42 12.73
N LEU A 26 1.16 -1.46 12.00
CA LEU A 26 0.80 -2.84 12.32
C LEU A 26 1.26 -3.25 13.72
N ALA A 27 2.49 -2.90 14.11
CA ALA A 27 2.98 -3.19 15.46
C ALA A 27 2.17 -2.48 16.55
N LEU A 28 1.75 -1.23 16.32
CA LEU A 28 0.90 -0.50 17.26
C LEU A 28 -0.50 -1.10 17.36
N GLN A 29 -1.04 -1.64 16.26
CA GLN A 29 -2.29 -2.41 16.28
C GLN A 29 -2.12 -3.70 17.09
N ASP A 30 -1.09 -4.50 16.78
CA ASP A 30 -0.83 -5.79 17.46
C ASP A 30 -0.62 -5.62 18.99
N MET A 31 -0.11 -4.45 19.41
CA MET A 31 0.05 -4.08 20.83
C MET A 31 -1.23 -3.52 21.49
N GLY A 32 -2.32 -3.33 20.75
CA GLY A 32 -3.56 -2.73 21.22
C GLY A 32 -3.48 -1.20 21.44
N LEU A 33 -2.44 -0.54 20.90
CA LEU A 33 -2.21 0.90 21.02
C LEU A 33 -2.83 1.72 19.88
N MET A 34 -3.38 1.05 18.87
CA MET A 34 -4.18 1.63 17.80
C MET A 34 -5.42 0.77 17.52
N PRO A 35 -6.47 1.32 16.88
CA PRO A 35 -7.66 0.55 16.55
C PRO A 35 -7.34 -0.65 15.66
N GLU A 36 -7.61 -1.85 16.14
CA GLU A 36 -7.53 -3.10 15.38
C GLU A 36 -8.82 -3.33 14.56
N THR A 37 -9.02 -2.54 13.50
CA THR A 37 -10.11 -2.80 12.55
C THR A 37 -9.55 -3.45 11.28
N GLU A 38 -10.32 -4.32 10.64
CA GLU A 38 -9.99 -4.89 9.32
C GLU A 38 -9.66 -3.81 8.30
N ARG A 39 -10.40 -2.70 8.32
CA ARG A 39 -10.15 -1.56 7.43
C ARG A 39 -8.81 -0.88 7.69
N SER A 40 -8.40 -0.71 8.95
CA SER A 40 -7.11 -0.11 9.30
C SER A 40 -5.94 -1.06 8.98
N LYS A 41 -6.09 -2.36 9.22
CA LYS A 41 -5.10 -3.38 8.88
C LYS A 41 -4.90 -3.49 7.38
N ALA A 42 -5.99 -3.52 6.62
CA ALA A 42 -5.96 -3.50 5.15
C ALA A 42 -5.24 -2.26 4.60
N LYS A 43 -5.47 -1.07 5.18
CA LYS A 43 -4.75 0.15 4.79
C LYS A 43 -3.23 0.03 5.03
N ALA A 44 -2.82 -0.46 6.18
CA ALA A 44 -1.41 -0.64 6.51
C ALA A 44 -0.74 -1.66 5.59
N GLN A 45 -1.44 -2.76 5.30
CA GLN A 45 -1.00 -3.78 4.36
C GLN A 45 -0.82 -3.22 2.94
N VAL A 46 -1.80 -2.45 2.43
CA VAL A 46 -1.68 -1.80 1.11
C VAL A 46 -0.47 -0.86 1.06
N ILE A 47 -0.22 -0.07 2.11
CA ILE A 47 0.95 0.82 2.16
C ILE A 47 2.26 0.01 2.15
N HIS A 48 2.29 -1.11 2.89
CA HIS A 48 3.43 -2.04 2.89
C HIS A 48 3.68 -2.60 1.49
N ASP A 49 2.65 -3.09 0.81
CA ASP A 49 2.78 -3.76 -0.50
C ASP A 49 3.15 -2.74 -1.60
N VAL A 50 2.56 -1.55 -1.57
CA VAL A 50 2.96 -0.44 -2.45
C VAL A 50 4.41 -0.03 -2.21
N SER A 51 4.89 -0.05 -0.95
CA SER A 51 6.30 0.26 -0.66
C SER A 51 7.26 -0.76 -1.30
N HIS A 52 6.89 -2.05 -1.35
CA HIS A 52 7.68 -3.07 -2.05
C HIS A 52 7.58 -2.93 -3.57
N MET A 53 6.42 -2.56 -4.11
CA MET A 53 6.28 -2.25 -5.53
C MET A 53 7.20 -1.10 -5.96
N ILE A 54 7.25 -0.01 -5.17
CA ILE A 54 8.16 1.11 -5.45
C ILE A 54 9.62 0.66 -5.36
N LYS A 55 9.95 -0.19 -4.37
CA LYS A 55 11.30 -0.77 -4.23
C LYS A 55 11.69 -1.56 -5.47
N ASP A 56 10.80 -2.40 -5.98
CA ASP A 56 11.04 -3.21 -7.19
C ASP A 56 11.34 -2.36 -8.42
N VAL A 57 10.59 -1.28 -8.64
CA VAL A 57 10.85 -0.33 -9.73
C VAL A 57 12.20 0.37 -9.54
N LEU A 58 12.55 0.76 -8.31
CA LEU A 58 13.84 1.39 -8.00
C LEU A 58 15.03 0.43 -8.17
N ASP A 59 14.80 -0.88 -7.97
CA ASP A 59 15.79 -1.94 -8.17
C ASP A 59 15.91 -2.36 -9.66
N GLY A 60 15.12 -1.75 -10.55
CA GLY A 60 15.21 -1.91 -12.00
C GLY A 60 14.27 -2.96 -12.61
N LYS A 61 13.30 -3.48 -11.83
CA LYS A 61 12.25 -4.36 -12.37
C LYS A 61 11.28 -3.60 -13.24
N SER A 62 10.60 -4.31 -14.14
CA SER A 62 9.53 -3.71 -14.94
C SER A 62 8.32 -3.35 -14.07
N VAL A 63 7.48 -2.43 -14.55
CA VAL A 63 6.22 -2.09 -13.86
C VAL A 63 5.34 -3.32 -13.71
N ASP A 64 5.25 -4.17 -14.74
CA ASP A 64 4.46 -5.39 -14.71
C ASP A 64 4.97 -6.38 -13.64
N GLU A 65 6.28 -6.49 -13.48
CA GLU A 65 6.88 -7.32 -12.42
C GLU A 65 6.61 -6.79 -11.03
N ALA A 66 6.67 -5.46 -10.85
CA ALA A 66 6.43 -4.83 -9.56
C ALA A 66 4.95 -4.94 -9.13
N VAL A 67 4.00 -4.80 -10.06
CA VAL A 67 2.55 -4.84 -9.79
C VAL A 67 2.05 -6.27 -9.50
N LYS A 68 2.77 -7.32 -9.91
CA LYS A 68 2.40 -8.71 -9.59
C LYS A 68 2.15 -8.97 -8.11
N ARG A 69 2.84 -8.25 -7.20
CA ARG A 69 2.60 -8.35 -5.75
C ARG A 69 1.27 -7.76 -5.29
N LEU A 70 0.74 -6.78 -6.01
CA LEU A 70 -0.60 -6.23 -5.78
C LEU A 70 -1.70 -7.13 -6.39
N ASN A 71 -1.34 -7.93 -7.40
CA ASN A 71 -2.23 -8.85 -8.12
C ASN A 71 -2.41 -10.21 -7.43
N SER A 72 -2.07 -10.36 -6.15
CA SER A 72 -2.49 -11.53 -5.37
C SER A 72 -4.01 -11.54 -5.25
N GLU A 73 -4.67 -12.19 -6.21
CA GLU A 73 -6.12 -12.50 -6.25
C GLU A 73 -6.99 -11.47 -5.52
N VAL A 74 -6.94 -10.21 -5.94
CA VAL A 74 -8.09 -9.33 -5.69
C VAL A 74 -9.18 -9.89 -6.61
N LYS A 75 -9.91 -10.90 -6.13
CA LYS A 75 -11.29 -11.11 -6.56
C LYS A 75 -11.98 -9.81 -6.22
N ILE A 76 -12.06 -8.94 -7.23
CA ILE A 76 -12.92 -7.78 -7.19
C ILE A 76 -14.31 -8.40 -7.20
N GLU A 77 -14.79 -8.84 -6.04
CA GLU A 77 -16.22 -8.94 -5.83
C GLU A 77 -16.71 -7.52 -6.09
N GLU A 78 -17.38 -7.37 -7.22
CA GLU A 78 -18.10 -6.17 -7.57
C GLU A 78 -18.88 -5.78 -6.33
N VAL A 79 -18.46 -4.71 -5.65
CA VAL A 79 -19.32 -4.05 -4.69
C VAL A 79 -20.38 -3.40 -5.56
N GLU A 80 -21.38 -4.21 -5.94
CA GLU A 80 -22.66 -3.72 -6.40
C GLU A 80 -23.08 -2.70 -5.36
N LYS A 81 -23.14 -1.44 -5.81
CA LYS A 81 -23.83 -0.41 -5.07
C LYS A 81 -25.30 -0.79 -5.06
N GLU A 82 -25.71 -1.58 -4.09
CA GLU A 82 -27.09 -1.55 -3.61
C GLU A 82 -27.27 -0.19 -2.91
N ASP A 83 -27.44 0.88 -3.71
CA ASP A 83 -28.24 2.02 -3.27
C ASP A 83 -29.68 1.50 -3.21
N ASP A 84 -29.99 0.82 -2.10
CA ASP A 84 -31.33 0.36 -1.76
C ASP A 84 -32.23 1.60 -1.55
N SER A 85 -33.05 1.83 -2.56
CA SER A 85 -34.22 2.68 -2.48
C SER A 85 -35.16 2.15 -1.38
N SER A 86 -35.27 2.89 -0.27
CA SER A 86 -36.53 3.28 0.39
C SER A 86 -36.37 3.38 1.90
N ARG A 87 -36.73 4.55 2.45
CA ARG A 87 -37.44 4.63 3.72
C ARG A 87 -38.13 5.99 3.83
N ASP A 88 -39.44 5.92 3.56
CA ASP A 88 -40.60 6.71 4.02
C ASP A 88 -40.55 8.25 4.02
#